data_AF-A0A2W7SZW2-F1
#
_entry.id   AF-A0A2W7SZW2-F1
#
_cell.length_a   1.000
_cell.length_b   1.000
_cell.length_c   1.000
_cell.angle_alpha   90.00
_cell.angle_beta   90.00
_cell.angle_gamma   90.00
#
_symmetry.space_group_name_H-M   'P 1'
#
loop_
_entity.id
_entity.type
_entity.pdbx_description
1 polymer ?
#
loop_
_entity_poly.entity_id
_entity_poly.type
_entity_poly.pdbx_seq_one_letter_code
_entity_poly.pdbx_strand_id
1 'polypeptide(L)'
;MGKTMIGLIGAALLWPLGGLAQGAPPAWALDAPATEALLRSLALGGVQTATEMLARSIMLSRQQALDEGTAPIPVLIRQRLEGHVPSEDLDAVRWRVGGGDETSLQWNAIVNGPATAITLLDVVVFEDEGDALANAELWAHELRHVGQYREWGLRGFSQRYITDHQWVEEDAMDFAASWRDGRSLRPRPRPWP
;
A
#
# COMPACT_ATOMS: atom_id res chain seq x y z
N MET A 1 0.77 -38.28 15.09
CA MET A 1 -0.16 -37.73 14.07
C MET A 1 0.18 -36.25 13.92
N GLY A 2 0.58 -35.68 12.78
CA GLY A 2 1.00 -36.19 11.48
C GLY A 2 1.93 -35.12 10.87
N LYS A 3 2.97 -35.55 10.15
CA LYS A 3 3.84 -34.72 9.29
C LYS A 3 3.38 -34.86 7.85
N THR A 4 3.38 -33.77 7.10
CA THR A 4 3.44 -33.74 5.62
C THR A 4 3.88 -32.31 5.27
N MET A 5 5.13 -32.01 4.89
CA MET A 5 5.87 -32.31 3.64
C MET A 5 5.12 -31.96 2.35
N ILE A 6 5.45 -30.78 1.81
CA ILE A 6 5.41 -30.35 0.40
C ILE A 6 6.68 -29.49 0.28
N GLY A 7 7.68 -29.70 -0.57
CA GLY A 7 7.76 -30.30 -1.89
C GLY A 7 8.81 -29.48 -2.64
N LEU A 8 10.08 -29.57 -2.21
CA LEU A 8 11.21 -28.90 -2.86
C LEU A 8 11.53 -29.63 -4.16
N ILE A 9 11.29 -28.97 -5.29
CA ILE A 9 11.76 -29.44 -6.59
C ILE A 9 13.24 -29.09 -6.71
N GLY A 10 14.07 -30.08 -6.41
CA GLY A 10 15.27 -30.48 -7.15
C GLY A 10 16.31 -29.42 -7.51
N ALA A 11 17.24 -29.18 -6.58
CA ALA A 11 18.61 -28.83 -6.94
C ALA A 11 19.44 -30.11 -7.07
N ALA A 12 20.37 -30.09 -8.03
CA ALA A 12 21.45 -31.05 -8.31
C ALA A 12 21.10 -32.34 -9.09
N LEU A 13 21.37 -32.29 -10.39
CA LEU A 13 21.97 -33.41 -11.12
C LEU A 13 23.23 -32.90 -11.82
N LEU A 14 24.34 -32.93 -11.08
CA LEU A 14 25.68 -33.02 -11.63
C LEU A 14 25.92 -34.49 -11.98
N TRP A 15 26.16 -34.79 -13.25
CA TRP A 15 27.07 -35.87 -13.60
C TRP A 15 27.92 -35.47 -14.83
N PRO A 16 29.25 -35.60 -14.76
CA PRO A 16 30.15 -35.40 -15.89
C PRO A 16 30.41 -36.73 -16.62
N LEU A 17 30.58 -36.70 -17.94
CA LEU A 17 31.64 -37.43 -18.69
C LEU A 17 31.38 -37.33 -20.20
N GLY A 18 32.30 -36.63 -20.88
CA GLY A 18 32.86 -37.04 -22.17
C GLY A 18 32.00 -36.84 -23.42
N GLY A 19 32.29 -35.78 -24.18
CA GLY A 19 31.94 -35.72 -25.60
C GLY A 19 31.97 -34.30 -26.14
N LEU A 20 33.01 -33.98 -26.92
CA LEU A 20 33.14 -32.72 -27.65
C LEU A 20 31.91 -32.49 -28.54
N ALA A 21 31.03 -31.60 -28.12
CA ALA A 21 30.13 -30.85 -29.00
C ALA A 21 30.14 -29.40 -28.53
N GLN A 22 31.21 -28.68 -28.89
CA GLN A 22 31.23 -27.22 -28.90
C GLN A 22 30.32 -26.75 -30.03
N GLY A 23 29.01 -27.00 -29.90
CA GLY A 23 28.00 -26.33 -30.71
C GLY A 23 27.73 -25.01 -30.01
N ALA A 24 28.12 -23.89 -30.64
CA ALA A 24 27.67 -22.59 -30.17
C ALA A 24 26.13 -22.63 -30.01
N PRO A 25 25.56 -22.10 -28.92
CA PRO A 25 24.12 -22.02 -28.78
C PRO A 25 23.54 -21.30 -30.01
N PRO A 26 22.34 -21.69 -30.49
CA PRO A 26 21.75 -21.07 -31.67
C PRO A 26 21.59 -19.56 -31.45
N ALA A 27 21.72 -18.76 -32.50
CA ALA A 27 21.75 -17.28 -32.42
C ALA A 27 20.51 -16.62 -31.79
N TRP A 28 19.45 -17.38 -31.48
CA TRP A 28 18.24 -16.93 -30.79
C TRP A 28 18.18 -17.35 -29.31
N ALA A 29 19.07 -18.22 -28.84
CA ALA A 29 19.14 -18.60 -27.43
C ALA A 29 19.70 -17.44 -26.61
N LEU A 30 18.80 -16.75 -25.89
CA LEU A 30 19.19 -15.73 -24.93
C LEU A 30 20.12 -16.37 -23.88
N ASP A 31 21.25 -15.72 -23.59
CA ASP A 31 22.09 -16.14 -22.48
C ASP A 31 21.38 -15.89 -21.14
N ALA A 32 21.90 -16.47 -20.06
CA ALA A 32 21.31 -16.34 -18.73
C ALA A 32 21.13 -14.85 -18.31
N PRO A 33 22.09 -13.94 -18.54
CA PRO A 33 21.91 -12.52 -18.29
C PRO A 33 20.74 -11.88 -19.07
N ALA A 34 20.59 -12.18 -20.36
CA ALA A 34 19.49 -11.64 -21.17
C ALA A 34 18.12 -12.17 -20.74
N THR A 35 18.06 -13.43 -20.31
CA THR A 35 16.82 -14.03 -19.76
C THR A 35 16.44 -13.38 -18.42
N GLU A 36 17.39 -13.16 -17.52
CA GLU A 36 17.14 -12.45 -16.27
C GLU A 36 16.70 -11.00 -16.50
N ALA A 37 17.32 -10.29 -17.45
CA ALA A 37 16.93 -8.94 -17.83
C ALA A 37 15.49 -8.89 -18.37
N LEU A 38 15.11 -9.86 -19.21
CA LEU A 38 13.74 -9.99 -19.72
C LEU A 38 12.73 -10.28 -18.60
N LEU A 39 13.00 -11.24 -17.73
CA LEU A 39 12.11 -11.55 -16.59
C LEU A 39 11.96 -10.35 -15.64
N ARG A 40 13.05 -9.62 -15.38
CA ARG A 40 13.00 -8.34 -14.65
C ARG A 40 12.15 -7.32 -15.39
N SER A 41 12.28 -7.19 -16.70
CA SER A 41 11.48 -6.24 -17.48
C SER A 41 9.98 -6.59 -17.47
N LEU A 42 9.63 -7.87 -17.50
CA LEU A 42 8.25 -8.35 -17.40
C LEU A 42 7.69 -8.13 -15.99
N ALA A 43 8.47 -8.45 -14.95
CA ALA A 43 8.09 -8.19 -13.57
C ALA A 43 7.90 -6.68 -13.31
N LEU A 44 8.81 -5.84 -13.80
CA LEU A 44 8.70 -4.39 -13.73
C LEU A 44 7.50 -3.86 -14.53
N GLY A 45 7.20 -4.45 -15.70
CA GLY A 45 6.00 -4.16 -16.47
C GLY A 45 4.71 -4.49 -15.71
N GLY A 46 4.70 -5.63 -15.00
CA GLY A 46 3.61 -6.03 -14.11
C GLY A 46 3.43 -5.05 -12.94
N VAL A 47 4.50 -4.68 -12.25
CA VAL A 47 4.47 -3.70 -11.14
C VAL A 47 3.98 -2.34 -11.62
N GLN A 48 4.43 -1.87 -12.78
CA GLN A 48 3.96 -0.60 -13.35
C GLN A 48 2.47 -0.65 -13.69
N THR A 49 2.00 -1.73 -14.31
CA THR A 49 0.57 -1.89 -14.62
C THR A 49 -0.27 -1.90 -13.34
N ALA A 50 0.13 -2.68 -12.33
CA ALA A 50 -0.55 -2.72 -11.04
C ALA A 50 -0.53 -1.36 -10.31
N THR A 51 0.58 -0.63 -10.41
CA THR A 51 0.71 0.74 -9.86
C THR A 51 -0.32 1.69 -10.47
N GLU A 52 -0.43 1.72 -11.80
CA GLU A 52 -1.39 2.59 -12.49
C GLU A 52 -2.84 2.19 -12.20
N MET A 53 -3.11 0.87 -12.11
CA MET A 53 -4.43 0.37 -11.74
C MET A 53 -4.82 0.81 -10.33
N LEU A 54 -3.94 0.63 -9.34
CA LEU A 54 -4.19 1.06 -7.96
C LEU A 54 -4.39 2.58 -7.89
N ALA A 55 -3.52 3.36 -8.53
CA ALA A 55 -3.63 4.82 -8.57
C ALA A 55 -5.00 5.26 -9.13
N ARG A 56 -5.44 4.66 -10.24
CA ARG A 56 -6.75 4.93 -10.83
C ARG A 56 -7.89 4.53 -9.89
N SER A 57 -7.81 3.34 -9.28
CA SER A 57 -8.84 2.86 -8.35
C SER A 57 -9.00 3.78 -7.15
N ILE A 58 -7.89 4.31 -6.60
CA ILE A 58 -7.92 5.31 -5.52
C ILE A 58 -8.67 6.57 -5.96
N MET A 59 -8.36 7.11 -7.15
CA MET A 59 -9.03 8.32 -7.65
C MET A 59 -10.54 8.11 -7.88
N LEU A 60 -10.93 6.99 -8.47
CA LEU A 60 -12.34 6.68 -8.73
C LEU A 60 -13.10 6.49 -7.42
N SER A 61 -12.54 5.71 -6.50
CA SER A 61 -13.11 5.46 -5.17
C SER A 61 -13.28 6.75 -4.37
N ARG A 62 -12.28 7.64 -4.43
CA ARG A 62 -12.34 8.97 -3.82
C ARG A 62 -13.49 9.80 -4.40
N GLN A 63 -13.59 9.87 -5.73
CA GLN A 63 -14.61 10.67 -6.39
C GLN A 63 -16.01 10.17 -6.00
N GLN A 64 -16.21 8.86 -5.99
CA GLN A 64 -17.45 8.25 -5.54
C GLN A 64 -17.77 8.60 -4.08
N ALA A 65 -16.78 8.50 -3.18
CA ALA A 65 -16.97 8.86 -1.78
C ALA A 65 -17.40 10.34 -1.61
N LEU A 66 -16.82 11.25 -2.40
CA LEU A 66 -17.19 12.67 -2.42
C LEU A 66 -18.60 12.91 -2.96
N ASP A 67 -18.96 12.25 -4.05
CA ASP A 67 -20.26 12.42 -4.73
C ASP A 67 -21.43 11.94 -3.84
N GLU A 68 -21.18 10.91 -3.04
CA GLU A 68 -22.12 10.37 -2.05
C GLU A 68 -22.17 11.19 -0.74
N GLY A 69 -21.30 12.19 -0.59
CA GLY A 69 -21.30 13.13 0.53
C GLY A 69 -20.26 12.82 1.60
N THR A 70 -19.61 13.89 2.08
CA THR A 70 -18.57 13.82 3.14
C THR A 70 -18.66 15.00 4.10
N ALA A 71 -18.09 14.84 5.29
CA ALA A 71 -17.98 15.85 6.34
C ALA A 71 -16.50 16.23 6.58
N PRO A 72 -16.20 17.43 7.12
CA PRO A 72 -14.86 17.73 7.62
C PRO A 72 -14.53 16.89 8.88
N ILE A 73 -13.24 16.77 9.22
CA ILE A 73 -12.79 16.09 10.45
C ILE A 73 -13.58 16.60 11.67
N PRO A 74 -14.09 15.71 12.54
CA PRO A 74 -14.80 16.12 13.76
C PRO A 74 -13.93 17.04 14.63
N VAL A 75 -14.52 18.12 15.15
CA VAL A 75 -13.78 19.17 15.89
C VAL A 75 -12.93 18.61 17.03
N LEU A 76 -13.48 17.64 17.79
CA LEU A 76 -12.75 17.01 18.89
C LEU A 76 -11.54 16.19 18.42
N ILE A 77 -11.68 15.46 17.31
CA ILE A 77 -10.57 14.71 16.70
C ILE A 77 -9.49 15.68 16.22
N ARG A 78 -9.90 16.72 15.50
CA ARG A 78 -8.99 17.77 15.01
C ARG A 78 -8.17 18.37 16.16
N GLN A 79 -8.82 18.79 17.24
CA GLN A 79 -8.15 19.36 18.42
C GLN A 79 -7.15 18.39 19.06
N ARG A 80 -7.47 17.09 19.10
CA ARG A 80 -6.58 16.07 19.67
C ARG A 80 -5.33 15.81 18.84
N LEU A 81 -5.39 16.07 17.53
CA LEU A 81 -4.31 15.82 16.57
C LEU A 81 -3.51 17.07 16.21
N GLU A 82 -3.92 18.24 16.70
CA GLU A 82 -3.18 19.49 16.52
C GLU A 82 -1.73 19.37 17.03
N GLY A 83 -0.80 19.87 16.22
CA GLY A 83 0.64 19.81 16.52
C GLY A 83 1.30 18.47 16.22
N HIS A 84 0.52 17.39 16.04
CA HIS A 84 1.03 16.09 15.58
C HIS A 84 0.85 15.90 14.08
N VAL A 85 -0.32 16.26 13.56
CA VAL A 85 -0.64 16.23 12.12
C VAL A 85 -0.48 17.64 11.53
N PRO A 86 0.10 17.79 10.32
CA PRO A 86 0.14 19.07 9.62
C PRO A 86 -1.25 19.71 9.50
N SER A 87 -1.34 21.02 9.76
CA SER A 87 -2.64 21.73 9.71
C SER A 87 -3.28 21.70 8.33
N GLU A 88 -2.47 21.71 7.27
CA GLU A 88 -2.94 21.57 5.88
C GLU A 88 -3.70 20.26 5.64
N ASP A 89 -3.24 19.16 6.24
CA ASP A 89 -3.91 17.85 6.16
C ASP A 89 -5.20 17.87 7.01
N LEU A 90 -5.17 18.48 8.21
CA LEU A 90 -6.35 18.63 9.08
C LEU A 90 -7.46 19.54 8.48
N ASP A 91 -7.09 20.46 7.59
CA ASP A 91 -8.01 21.38 6.90
C ASP A 91 -8.62 20.79 5.63
N ALA A 92 -7.83 20.04 4.87
CA ALA A 92 -8.25 19.50 3.57
C ALA A 92 -9.11 18.24 3.71
N VAL A 93 -8.82 17.40 4.70
CA VAL A 93 -9.36 16.04 4.76
C VAL A 93 -10.86 16.02 5.03
N ARG A 94 -11.53 15.12 4.30
CA ARG A 94 -12.94 14.80 4.42
C ARG A 94 -13.12 13.38 4.89
N TRP A 95 -14.25 13.09 5.51
CA TRP A 95 -14.59 11.74 5.91
C TRP A 95 -16.05 11.40 5.75
N ARG A 96 -16.33 10.10 5.85
CA ARG A 96 -17.67 9.54 5.93
C ARG A 96 -17.63 8.11 6.48
N VAL A 97 -18.81 7.54 6.70
CA VAL A 97 -19.00 6.12 7.01
C VAL A 97 -19.48 5.37 5.77
N GLY A 98 -18.87 4.23 5.48
CA GLY A 98 -19.23 3.32 4.40
C GLY A 98 -19.35 3.98 3.02
N GLY A 99 -20.21 3.40 2.18
CA GLY A 99 -20.44 3.84 0.80
C GLY A 99 -19.64 3.06 -0.23
N GLY A 100 -19.73 3.50 -1.48
CA GLY A 100 -19.17 2.77 -2.61
C GLY A 100 -19.97 1.53 -3.03
N ASP A 101 -19.46 0.86 -4.05
CA ASP A 101 -19.96 -0.42 -4.58
C ASP A 101 -18.81 -1.42 -4.75
N GLU A 102 -19.11 -2.60 -5.30
CA GLU A 102 -18.16 -3.71 -5.53
C GLU A 102 -16.89 -3.32 -6.31
N THR A 103 -16.92 -2.22 -7.07
CA THR A 103 -15.77 -1.72 -7.83
C THR A 103 -14.90 -0.72 -7.05
N SER A 104 -15.38 -0.25 -5.90
CA SER A 104 -14.69 0.72 -5.06
C SER A 104 -13.71 0.06 -4.09
N LEU A 105 -12.64 0.76 -3.74
CA LEU A 105 -11.64 0.25 -2.80
C LEU A 105 -12.20 0.15 -1.38
N GLN A 106 -13.01 1.12 -0.96
CA GLN A 106 -13.61 1.12 0.38
C GLN A 106 -14.56 -0.07 0.60
N TRP A 107 -15.37 -0.45 -0.39
CA TRP A 107 -16.20 -1.64 -0.29
C TRP A 107 -15.35 -2.90 -0.15
N ASN A 108 -14.31 -3.04 -0.97
CA ASN A 108 -13.47 -4.23 -0.94
C ASN A 108 -12.60 -4.32 0.33
N ALA A 109 -12.09 -3.20 0.84
CA ALA A 109 -11.27 -3.19 2.04
C ALA A 109 -12.07 -3.44 3.32
N ILE A 110 -13.28 -2.85 3.41
CA ILE A 110 -14.11 -2.85 4.62
C ILE A 110 -15.12 -4.01 4.62
N VAL A 111 -15.89 -4.18 3.54
CA VAL A 111 -16.96 -5.19 3.49
C VAL A 111 -16.39 -6.59 3.21
N ASN A 112 -15.42 -6.67 2.31
CA ASN A 112 -14.79 -7.94 1.92
C ASN A 112 -13.44 -8.20 2.62
N GLY A 113 -12.97 -7.25 3.43
CA GLY A 113 -11.68 -7.29 4.10
C GLY A 113 -11.78 -6.95 5.58
N PRO A 114 -10.65 -6.94 6.31
CA PRO A 114 -10.64 -6.69 7.75
C PRO A 114 -10.44 -5.21 8.11
N ALA A 115 -10.48 -4.28 7.15
CA ALA A 115 -10.14 -2.89 7.41
C ALA A 115 -11.30 -2.14 8.08
N THR A 116 -11.01 -1.38 9.13
CA THR A 116 -11.99 -0.54 9.84
C THR A 116 -12.03 0.90 9.30
N ALA A 117 -11.04 1.29 8.49
CA ALA A 117 -11.01 2.52 7.73
C ALA A 117 -10.10 2.38 6.48
N ILE A 118 -10.22 3.33 5.55
CA ILE A 118 -9.33 3.46 4.39
C ILE A 118 -9.15 4.92 3.99
N THR A 119 -7.92 5.29 3.62
CA THR A 119 -7.59 6.62 3.08
C THR A 119 -7.47 6.63 1.55
N LEU A 120 -8.29 7.47 0.92
CA LEU A 120 -8.39 7.70 -0.53
C LEU A 120 -7.94 9.14 -0.86
N LEU A 121 -6.63 9.37 -0.91
CA LEU A 121 -6.01 10.71 -0.92
C LEU A 121 -6.40 11.52 0.31
N ASP A 122 -7.25 12.54 0.16
CA ASP A 122 -7.75 13.44 1.21
C ASP A 122 -9.15 13.04 1.71
N VAL A 123 -9.62 11.83 1.41
CA VAL A 123 -10.90 11.30 1.91
C VAL A 123 -10.67 10.03 2.73
N VAL A 124 -11.13 10.02 3.97
CA VAL A 124 -11.10 8.83 4.84
C VAL A 124 -12.49 8.22 4.93
N VAL A 125 -12.61 6.94 4.62
CA VAL A 125 -13.88 6.19 4.76
C VAL A 125 -13.74 5.23 5.93
N PHE A 126 -14.62 5.37 6.92
CA PHE A 126 -14.67 4.50 8.09
C PHE A 126 -15.74 3.40 7.92
N GLU A 127 -15.53 2.26 8.55
CA GLU A 127 -16.56 1.21 8.71
C GLU A 127 -17.69 1.68 9.64
N ASP A 128 -17.30 2.26 10.78
CA ASP A 128 -18.22 2.64 11.86
C ASP A 128 -18.08 4.12 12.25
N GLU A 129 -19.22 4.73 12.62
CA GLU A 129 -19.28 6.13 13.02
C GLU A 129 -18.60 6.38 14.38
N GLY A 130 -18.68 5.42 15.30
CA GLY A 130 -18.09 5.54 16.63
C GLY A 130 -16.58 5.72 16.57
N ASP A 131 -15.90 4.92 15.75
CA ASP A 131 -14.47 5.08 15.49
C ASP A 131 -14.17 6.44 14.85
N ALA A 132 -14.93 6.84 13.84
CA ALA A 132 -14.75 8.13 13.17
C ALA A 132 -14.92 9.33 14.13
N LEU A 133 -15.79 9.24 15.14
CA LEU A 133 -16.06 10.33 16.08
C LEU A 133 -15.15 10.34 17.30
N ALA A 134 -14.59 9.20 17.71
CA ALA A 134 -13.91 9.06 19.01
C ALA A 134 -12.46 8.58 18.93
N ASN A 135 -12.07 7.86 17.87
CA ASN A 135 -10.79 7.15 17.79
C ASN A 135 -9.70 8.00 17.11
N ALA A 136 -9.07 8.87 17.90
CA ALA A 136 -8.02 9.75 17.39
C ALA A 136 -6.73 8.99 16.99
N GLU A 137 -6.47 7.78 17.53
CA GLU A 137 -5.33 6.96 17.09
C GLU A 137 -5.54 6.44 15.67
N LEU A 138 -6.73 5.91 15.38
CA LEU A 138 -7.10 5.48 14.03
C LEU A 138 -7.04 6.66 13.05
N TRP A 139 -7.54 7.84 13.44
CA TRP A 139 -7.38 9.04 12.62
C TRP A 139 -5.91 9.41 12.37
N ALA A 140 -5.03 9.29 13.37
CA ALA A 140 -3.61 9.56 13.17
C ALA A 140 -2.99 8.60 12.16
N HIS A 141 -3.39 7.32 12.17
CA HIS A 141 -2.99 6.32 11.18
C HIS A 141 -3.45 6.73 9.77
N GLU A 142 -4.73 7.01 9.59
CA GLU A 142 -5.29 7.40 8.29
C GLU A 142 -4.69 8.73 7.77
N LEU A 143 -4.51 9.72 8.65
CA LEU A 143 -3.86 10.98 8.29
C LEU A 143 -2.37 10.80 7.94
N ARG A 144 -1.72 9.73 8.41
CA ARG A 144 -0.38 9.41 7.91
C ARG A 144 -0.43 9.00 6.44
N HIS A 145 -1.41 8.22 6.02
CA HIS A 145 -1.59 7.92 4.59
C HIS A 145 -1.86 9.18 3.76
N VAL A 146 -2.62 10.16 4.27
CA VAL A 146 -2.77 11.49 3.62
C VAL A 146 -1.40 12.14 3.41
N GLY A 147 -0.58 12.17 4.47
CA GLY A 147 0.80 12.68 4.40
C GLY A 147 1.67 11.90 3.40
N GLN A 148 1.56 10.58 3.33
CA GLN A 148 2.27 9.74 2.37
C GLN A 148 1.86 10.06 0.92
N TYR A 149 0.57 10.29 0.65
CA TYR A 149 0.10 10.76 -0.66
C TYR A 149 0.68 12.13 -1.01
N ARG A 150 0.70 13.06 -0.06
CA ARG A 150 1.27 14.41 -0.24
C ARG A 150 2.78 14.35 -0.50
N GLU A 151 3.51 13.52 0.22
CA GLU A 151 4.97 13.37 0.14
C GLU A 151 5.42 12.62 -1.12
N TRP A 152 4.71 11.57 -1.52
CA TRP A 152 5.14 10.65 -2.58
C TRP A 152 4.38 10.83 -3.89
N GLY A 153 3.27 11.57 -3.86
CA GLY A 153 2.28 11.59 -4.93
C GLY A 153 1.53 10.26 -5.04
N LEU A 154 0.36 10.31 -5.68
CA LEU A 154 -0.52 9.14 -5.86
C LEU A 154 0.19 7.92 -6.47
N ARG A 155 0.95 8.14 -7.55
CA ARG A 155 1.69 7.06 -8.22
C ARG A 155 2.82 6.51 -7.34
N GLY A 156 3.52 7.38 -6.62
CA GLY A 156 4.62 6.98 -5.74
C GLY A 156 4.14 6.22 -4.51
N PHE A 157 2.99 6.57 -3.96
CA PHE A 157 2.28 5.78 -2.96
C PHE A 157 1.89 4.41 -3.53
N SER A 158 1.18 4.41 -4.66
CA SER A 158 0.68 3.17 -5.28
C SER A 158 1.80 2.18 -5.59
N GLN A 159 2.94 2.67 -6.10
CA GLN A 159 4.09 1.83 -6.37
C GLN A 159 4.64 1.19 -5.09
N ARG A 160 4.79 1.98 -4.02
CA ARG A 160 5.29 1.48 -2.72
C ARG A 160 4.33 0.45 -2.13
N TYR A 161 3.03 0.73 -2.18
CA TYR A 161 2.01 -0.18 -1.66
C TYR A 161 1.99 -1.52 -2.42
N ILE A 162 2.11 -1.49 -3.75
CA ILE A 162 2.21 -2.70 -4.57
C ILE A 162 3.48 -3.50 -4.28
N THR A 163 4.61 -2.83 -4.03
CA THR A 163 5.89 -3.52 -3.81
C THR A 163 6.11 -3.97 -2.37
N ASP A 164 5.59 -3.22 -1.40
CA ASP A 164 5.83 -3.41 0.03
C ASP A 164 4.76 -2.67 0.86
N HIS A 165 3.53 -3.21 0.86
CA HIS A 165 2.44 -2.65 1.67
C HIS A 165 2.78 -2.69 3.17
N GLN A 166 3.49 -3.71 3.65
CA GLN A 166 3.81 -3.87 5.07
C GLN A 166 4.61 -2.67 5.58
N TRP A 167 5.62 -2.22 4.83
CA TRP A 167 6.39 -1.04 5.21
C TRP A 167 5.54 0.25 5.23
N VAL A 168 4.61 0.40 4.29
CA VAL A 168 3.70 1.56 4.23
C VAL A 168 2.76 1.59 5.45
N GLU A 169 2.21 0.45 5.83
CA GLU A 169 1.34 0.27 7.00
C GLU A 169 2.11 0.42 8.32
N GLU A 170 3.34 -0.09 8.40
CA GLU A 170 4.21 0.10 9.57
C GLU A 170 4.54 1.58 9.83
N ASP A 171 4.80 2.37 8.78
CA ASP A 171 4.99 3.82 8.90
C ASP A 171 3.73 4.52 9.46
N ALA A 172 2.54 4.09 9.02
CA ALA A 172 1.26 4.62 9.52
C ALA A 172 0.98 4.21 10.97
N MET A 173 1.25 2.96 11.34
CA MET A 173 1.14 2.46 12.71
C MET A 173 2.12 3.17 13.66
N ASP A 174 3.39 3.33 13.28
CA ASP A 174 4.41 4.01 14.08
C ASP A 174 4.02 5.48 14.33
N PHE A 175 3.50 6.16 13.30
CA PHE A 175 3.03 7.54 13.41
C PHE A 175 1.86 7.66 14.39
N ALA A 176 0.87 6.78 14.30
CA ALA A 176 -0.28 6.75 15.22
C ALA A 176 0.15 6.44 16.67
N ALA A 177 1.00 5.45 16.87
CA ALA A 177 1.52 5.09 18.18
C ALA A 177 2.33 6.24 18.82
N SER A 178 3.02 7.04 18.01
CA SER A 178 3.76 8.20 18.52
C SER A 178 2.85 9.32 19.03
N TRP A 179 1.70 9.54 18.38
CA TRP A 179 0.66 10.43 18.91
C TRP A 179 0.16 9.93 20.26
N ARG A 180 -0.20 8.65 20.36
CA ARG A 180 -0.70 8.04 21.61
C ARG A 180 0.30 8.17 22.76
N ASP A 181 1.58 8.04 22.46
CA ASP A 181 2.66 8.12 23.45
C ASP A 181 3.20 9.55 23.69
N GLY A 182 2.65 10.57 23.02
CA GLY A 182 3.08 11.97 23.13
C GLY A 182 4.49 12.26 22.58
N ARG A 183 4.98 11.42 21.66
CA ARG A 183 6.31 11.56 21.03
C ARG A 183 6.17 12.17 19.63
N SER A 184 7.01 13.16 19.32
CA SER A 184 7.16 13.62 17.93
C SER A 184 8.12 12.67 17.19
N LEU A 185 7.60 11.87 16.27
CA LEU A 185 8.43 11.12 15.33
C LEU A 185 8.70 11.97 14.08
N ARG A 186 9.96 11.98 13.64
CA ARG A 186 10.29 12.33 12.26
C ARG A 186 9.92 11.15 11.35
N PRO A 187 9.44 11.38 10.12
CA PRO A 187 9.20 10.31 9.15
C PRO A 187 10.40 9.39 9.03
N ARG A 188 10.17 8.06 8.98
CA ARG A 188 11.28 7.11 8.88
C ARG A 188 12.03 7.33 7.55
N PRO A 189 13.34 7.61 7.59
CA PRO A 189 14.13 7.61 6.37
C PRO A 189 14.18 6.18 5.81
N ARG A 190 14.04 6.08 4.50
CA ARG A 190 14.03 4.81 3.75
C ARG A 190 15.27 3.96 4.05
N PRO A 191 15.15 2.63 4.23
CA PRO A 191 16.16 1.71 3.74
C PRO A 191 16.10 1.74 2.20
N TRP A 192 17.20 2.07 1.54
CA TRP A 192 17.29 1.98 0.06
C TRP A 192 17.41 0.51 -0.39
N PRO A 193 17.05 0.19 -1.64
CA PRO A 193 17.12 -1.16 -2.19
C PRO A 193 18.55 -1.66 -2.34
#